data_AF-A0A1Y2SUD7-F1
#
_entry.id   AF-A0A1Y2SUD7-F1
#
_cell.length_a   1.000
_cell.length_b   1.000
_cell.length_c   1.000
_cell.angle_alpha   90.00
_cell.angle_beta   90.00
_cell.angle_gamma   90.00
#
_symmetry.space_group_name_H-M   'P 1'
#
loop_
_entity.id
_entity.type
_entity.pdbx_description
1 polymer ?
#
loop_
_entity_poly.entity_id
_entity_poly.type
_entity_poly.pdbx_seq_one_letter_code
_entity_poly.pdbx_strand_id
1 'polypeptide(L)'
;MVPVLNADPVKQQRIENIVNEYPYIEIFTLNTAEIEKDDATVDAFKRFLDTQLLNEGVDRFEVGDTILYGMKTRDTQAVHDQLSMPEIWLEYQPWFERYFTSVYSYEDGSKEPEDAFARMRENDADGWNKHILDDEFFPKR
;
A
#
# COMPACT_ATOMS: atom_id res chain seq x y z
N MET A 1 6.09 13.48 9.54
CA MET A 1 7.28 12.66 9.94
C MET A 1 7.05 11.24 9.44
N VAL A 2 8.06 10.46 9.01
CA VAL A 2 7.80 9.07 8.59
C VAL A 2 7.50 8.21 9.82
N PRO A 3 6.37 7.48 9.88
CA PRO A 3 6.08 6.56 10.97
C PRO A 3 7.21 5.55 11.11
N VAL A 4 7.43 5.08 12.33
CA VAL A 4 8.40 3.99 12.54
C VAL A 4 7.74 2.71 12.04
N LEU A 5 8.07 2.34 10.79
CA LEU A 5 7.52 1.16 10.11
C LEU A 5 8.41 -0.06 10.32
N ASN A 6 9.69 0.16 10.61
CA ASN A 6 10.64 -0.91 10.87
C ASN A 6 11.44 -0.64 12.14
N ALA A 7 11.53 -1.63 13.03
CA ALA A 7 12.38 -1.55 14.22
C ALA A 7 13.88 -1.55 13.87
N ASP A 8 14.24 -2.02 12.67
CA ASP A 8 15.60 -1.91 12.14
C ASP A 8 15.85 -0.48 11.62
N PRO A 9 16.76 0.28 12.26
CA PRO A 9 17.02 1.68 11.89
C PRO A 9 17.60 1.84 10.49
N VAL A 10 18.29 0.82 9.96
CA VAL A 10 18.84 0.87 8.59
C VAL A 10 17.72 0.77 7.56
N LYS A 11 16.75 -0.12 7.81
CA LYS A 11 15.57 -0.25 6.95
C LYS A 11 14.68 0.99 7.04
N GLN A 12 14.46 1.50 8.25
CA GLN A 12 13.71 2.74 8.46
C GLN A 12 14.34 3.91 7.70
N GLN A 13 15.67 4.09 7.81
CA GLN A 13 16.35 5.15 7.07
C GLN A 13 16.23 5.00 5.56
N ARG A 14 16.27 3.77 5.05
CA ARG A 14 16.08 3.49 3.62
C ARG A 14 14.68 3.88 3.15
N ILE A 15 13.64 3.55 3.93
CA ILE A 15 12.26 3.96 3.67
C ILE A 15 12.17 5.48 3.63
N GLU A 16 12.71 6.17 4.64
CA GLU A 16 12.71 7.64 4.71
C GLU A 16 13.40 8.29 3.50
N ASN A 17 14.53 7.75 3.05
CA ASN A 17 15.23 8.26 1.87
C ASN A 17 14.37 8.14 0.62
N ILE A 18 13.69 6.99 0.43
CA ILE A 18 12.78 6.80 -0.70
C ILE A 18 11.62 7.79 -0.60
N VAL A 19 10.93 7.89 0.54
CA VAL A 19 9.79 8.80 0.73
C VAL A 19 10.16 10.26 0.39
N ASN A 20 11.36 10.70 0.75
CA ASN A 20 11.81 12.07 0.47
C ASN A 20 12.10 12.34 -1.03
N GLU A 21 12.22 11.31 -1.86
CA GLU A 21 12.47 11.44 -3.31
C GLU A 21 11.19 11.49 -4.14
N TYR A 22 10.04 11.06 -3.59
CA TYR A 22 8.78 10.93 -4.32
C TYR A 22 7.73 11.88 -3.74
N PRO A 23 7.13 12.77 -4.55
CA PRO A 23 6.02 13.61 -4.11
C PRO A 23 4.79 12.77 -3.73
N TYR A 24 4.58 11.62 -4.35
CA TYR A 24 3.51 10.68 -4.01
C TYR A 24 4.06 9.28 -3.82
N ILE A 25 3.74 8.66 -2.69
CA ILE A 25 4.23 7.30 -2.37
C ILE A 25 3.28 6.56 -1.43
N GLU A 26 2.99 5.31 -1.80
CA GLU A 26 2.24 4.34 -1.01
C GLU A 26 3.21 3.35 -0.37
N ILE A 27 3.00 3.04 0.91
CA ILE A 27 3.86 2.16 1.71
C ILE A 27 3.03 1.04 2.30
N PHE A 28 3.33 -0.20 1.92
CA PHE A 28 2.64 -1.40 2.38
C PHE A 28 3.58 -2.26 3.21
N THR A 29 3.28 -2.48 4.49
CA THR A 29 4.03 -3.45 5.32
C THR A 29 3.26 -4.76 5.39
N LEU A 30 3.88 -5.84 4.90
CA LEU A 30 3.22 -7.14 4.79
C LEU A 30 3.11 -7.87 6.14
N ASN A 31 1.96 -8.50 6.36
CA ASN A 31 1.79 -9.55 7.36
C ASN A 31 2.10 -10.93 6.73
N THR A 32 3.38 -11.24 6.60
CA THR A 32 3.82 -12.46 5.90
C THR A 32 3.27 -13.75 6.52
N ALA A 33 3.08 -13.76 7.84
CA ALA A 33 2.55 -14.92 8.55
C ALA A 33 1.09 -15.23 8.19
N GLU A 34 0.23 -14.21 8.08
CA GLU A 34 -1.18 -14.44 7.68
C GLU A 34 -1.29 -14.77 6.18
N ILE A 35 -0.41 -14.20 5.34
CA ILE A 35 -0.33 -14.58 3.92
C ILE A 35 0.01 -16.08 3.78
N GLU A 36 1.01 -16.56 4.52
CA GLU A 36 1.44 -17.97 4.48
C GLU A 36 0.41 -18.93 5.09
N LYS A 37 -0.33 -18.48 6.11
CA LYS A 37 -1.40 -19.26 6.77
C LYS A 37 -2.60 -19.52 5.86
N ASP A 38 -2.82 -18.64 4.88
CA ASP A 38 -3.85 -18.80 3.85
C ASP A 38 -3.34 -19.62 2.64
N ASP A 39 -2.24 -20.38 2.81
CA ASP A 39 -1.58 -21.18 1.77
C ASP A 39 -1.06 -20.37 0.55
N ALA A 40 -0.91 -19.04 0.69
CA ALA A 40 -0.24 -18.20 -0.31
C ALA A 40 1.27 -18.14 -0.06
N THR A 41 2.03 -17.80 -1.11
CA THR A 41 3.42 -17.38 -0.92
C THR A 41 3.49 -15.86 -0.90
N VAL A 42 4.36 -15.30 -0.05
CA VAL A 42 4.65 -13.86 -0.01
C VAL A 42 5.03 -13.34 -1.39
N ASP A 43 5.82 -14.10 -2.15
CA ASP A 43 6.22 -13.74 -3.52
C ASP A 43 5.04 -13.72 -4.51
N ALA A 44 4.07 -14.63 -4.36
CA ALA A 44 2.85 -14.58 -5.18
C ALA A 44 2.00 -13.35 -4.85
N PHE A 45 1.87 -13.01 -3.56
CA PHE A 45 1.16 -11.80 -3.15
C PHE A 45 1.85 -10.53 -3.64
N LYS A 46 3.18 -10.45 -3.53
CA LYS A 46 3.99 -9.37 -4.11
C LYS A 46 3.71 -9.19 -5.59
N ARG A 47 3.74 -10.28 -6.37
CA ARG A 47 3.44 -10.24 -7.81
C ARG A 47 2.01 -9.79 -8.09
N PHE A 48 1.04 -10.22 -7.27
CA PHE A 48 -0.32 -9.73 -7.38
C PHE A 48 -0.38 -8.22 -7.15
N LEU A 49 0.23 -7.69 -6.09
CA LEU A 49 0.29 -6.24 -5.86
C LEU A 49 0.93 -5.50 -7.05
N ASP A 50 2.00 -6.05 -7.64
CA ASP A 50 2.61 -5.47 -8.83
C ASP A 50 1.61 -5.38 -10.01
N THR A 51 0.74 -6.38 -10.21
CA THR A 51 -0.29 -6.30 -11.26
C THR A 51 -1.34 -5.20 -11.06
N GLN A 52 -1.50 -4.75 -9.82
CA GLN A 52 -2.49 -3.72 -9.45
C GLN A 52 -1.86 -2.33 -9.43
N LEU A 53 -0.63 -2.21 -8.92
CA LEU A 53 -0.01 -0.93 -8.57
C LEU A 53 1.17 -0.54 -9.48
N LEU A 54 1.81 -1.48 -10.17
CA LEU A 54 2.98 -1.18 -11.01
C LEU A 54 2.56 -0.69 -12.40
N ASN A 55 1.81 0.41 -12.42
CA ASN A 55 1.31 1.06 -13.63
C ASN A 55 2.34 2.03 -14.25
N GLU A 56 1.97 2.71 -15.34
CA GLU A 56 2.87 3.62 -16.03
C GLU A 56 3.32 4.78 -15.12
N GLY A 57 4.64 4.96 -15.00
CA GLY A 57 5.23 6.02 -14.19
C GLY A 57 5.29 5.74 -12.69
N VAL A 58 4.86 4.55 -12.25
CA VAL A 58 5.02 4.08 -10.87
C VAL A 58 6.35 3.32 -10.72
N ASP A 59 7.17 3.74 -9.76
CA ASP A 59 8.39 3.05 -9.35
C ASP A 59 8.11 2.15 -8.15
N ARG A 60 8.72 0.95 -8.10
CA ARG A 60 8.57 -0.02 -7.00
C ARG A 60 9.85 -0.18 -6.19
N PHE A 61 9.71 -0.29 -4.87
CA PHE A 61 10.80 -0.57 -3.93
C PHE A 61 10.45 -1.69 -2.96
N GLU A 62 11.47 -2.42 -2.52
CA GLU A 62 11.32 -3.46 -1.51
C GLU A 62 12.38 -3.31 -0.41
N VAL A 63 11.90 -3.25 0.83
CA VAL A 63 12.70 -3.09 2.05
C VAL A 63 12.23 -4.12 3.08
N GLY A 64 12.68 -5.37 2.92
CA GLY A 64 12.27 -6.47 3.79
C GLY A 64 10.83 -6.89 3.51
N ASP A 65 9.97 -6.73 4.51
CA ASP A 65 8.51 -6.95 4.46
C ASP A 65 7.73 -5.72 4.02
N THR A 66 8.39 -4.57 3.80
CA THR A 66 7.76 -3.36 3.29
C THR A 66 7.96 -3.24 1.77
N ILE A 67 6.87 -2.96 1.05
CA ILE A 67 6.85 -2.62 -0.38
C ILE A 67 6.41 -1.16 -0.51
N LEU A 68 7.06 -0.41 -1.40
CA LEU A 68 6.68 0.98 -1.69
C LEU A 68 6.40 1.14 -3.18
N TYR A 69 5.39 1.93 -3.51
CA TYR A 69 5.06 2.35 -4.87
C TYR A 69 5.01 3.87 -4.92
N GLY A 70 5.81 4.50 -5.76
CA GLY A 70 5.93 5.96 -5.80
C GLY A 70 5.90 6.52 -7.20
N MET A 71 5.39 7.73 -7.34
CA MET A 71 5.42 8.47 -8.60
C MET A 71 6.19 9.78 -8.45
N LYS A 72 7.08 10.09 -9.39
CA LYS A 72 7.86 11.34 -9.40
C LYS A 72 7.12 12.54 -9.98
N THR A 73 6.02 12.30 -10.68
CA THR A 73 5.21 13.37 -11.27
C THR A 73 4.46 14.13 -10.18
N ARG A 74 4.19 15.41 -10.45
CA ARG A 74 3.27 16.25 -9.66
C ARG A 74 1.91 16.45 -10.32
N ASP A 75 1.70 15.80 -11.46
CA ASP A 75 0.40 15.77 -12.11
C ASP A 75 -0.56 14.92 -11.28
N THR A 76 -1.47 15.58 -10.56
CA THR A 76 -2.42 14.95 -9.65
C THR A 76 -3.37 14.00 -10.37
N GLN A 77 -3.72 14.27 -11.64
CA GLN A 77 -4.60 13.39 -12.39
C GLN A 77 -3.87 12.09 -12.74
N ALA A 78 -2.62 12.19 -13.17
CA ALA A 78 -1.80 11.01 -13.43
C ALA A 78 -1.60 10.16 -12.16
N VAL A 79 -1.34 10.81 -11.02
CA VAL A 79 -1.19 10.11 -9.73
C VAL A 79 -2.49 9.42 -9.32
N HIS A 80 -3.61 10.14 -9.42
CA HIS A 80 -4.92 9.59 -9.12
C HIS A 80 -5.20 8.33 -9.95
N ASP A 81 -4.97 8.38 -11.26
CA ASP A 81 -5.33 7.29 -12.16
C ASP A 81 -4.38 6.09 -12.08
N GLN A 82 -3.08 6.32 -11.84
CA GLN A 82 -2.06 5.27 -11.92
C GLN A 82 -1.66 4.68 -10.55
N LEU A 83 -1.86 5.43 -9.45
CA LEU A 83 -1.43 5.02 -8.10
C LEU A 83 -2.59 5.03 -7.09
N SER A 84 -3.21 6.18 -6.86
CA SER A 84 -4.18 6.34 -5.75
C SER A 84 -5.47 5.56 -5.98
N MET A 85 -6.07 5.60 -7.16
CA MET A 85 -7.30 4.82 -7.42
C MET A 85 -7.08 3.30 -7.33
N PRO A 86 -6.01 2.73 -7.94
CA PRO A 86 -5.66 1.33 -7.72
C PRO A 86 -5.42 0.97 -6.26
N GLU A 87 -4.74 1.81 -5.48
CA GLU A 87 -4.53 1.62 -4.04
C GLU A 87 -5.86 1.56 -3.28
N ILE A 88 -6.74 2.54 -3.51
CA ILE A 88 -8.06 2.60 -2.88
C ILE A 88 -8.86 1.34 -3.17
N TRP A 89 -8.75 0.75 -4.36
CA TRP A 89 -9.44 -0.52 -4.67
C TRP A 89 -8.94 -1.71 -3.84
N LEU A 90 -7.66 -1.71 -3.44
CA LEU A 90 -7.10 -2.75 -2.57
C LEU A 90 -7.67 -2.64 -1.14
N GLU A 91 -7.92 -1.43 -0.65
CA GLU A 91 -8.46 -1.21 0.70
C GLU A 91 -9.79 -1.92 0.94
N TYR A 92 -10.60 -2.07 -0.10
CA TYR A 92 -11.92 -2.72 0.01
C TYR A 92 -11.87 -4.25 -0.09
N GLN A 93 -10.67 -4.84 -0.18
CA GLN A 93 -10.54 -6.29 -0.30
C GLN A 93 -10.68 -6.99 1.07
N PRO A 94 -11.34 -8.17 1.15
CA PRO A 94 -11.54 -8.89 2.42
C PRO A 94 -10.24 -9.31 3.14
N TRP A 95 -9.13 -9.35 2.41
CA TRP A 95 -7.82 -9.71 2.93
C TRP A 95 -6.96 -8.51 3.34
N PHE A 96 -7.37 -7.27 3.03
CA PHE A 96 -6.51 -6.09 3.15
C PHE A 96 -5.94 -5.88 4.55
N GLU A 97 -6.80 -5.75 5.57
CA GLU A 97 -6.37 -5.61 6.97
C GLU A 97 -5.70 -6.88 7.55
N ARG A 98 -5.84 -8.03 6.87
CA ARG A 98 -5.20 -9.28 7.29
C ARG A 98 -3.77 -9.39 6.76
N TYR A 99 -3.55 -9.02 5.51
CA TYR A 99 -2.27 -9.18 4.80
C TYR A 99 -1.33 -7.99 4.92
N PHE A 100 -1.81 -6.86 5.44
CA PHE A 100 -0.97 -5.73 5.80
C PHE A 100 -0.98 -5.49 7.31
N THR A 101 0.18 -5.21 7.87
CA THR A 101 0.31 -4.73 9.27
C THR A 101 0.19 -3.21 9.34
N SER A 102 0.51 -2.52 8.25
CA SER A 102 0.28 -1.08 8.07
C SER A 102 0.27 -0.71 6.59
N VAL A 103 -0.50 0.33 6.25
CA VAL A 103 -0.52 0.97 4.95
C VAL A 103 -0.57 2.49 5.13
N TYR A 104 0.37 3.20 4.49
CA TYR A 104 0.49 4.65 4.58
C TYR A 104 0.67 5.29 3.20
N SER A 105 -0.02 6.41 2.97
CA SER A 105 0.14 7.23 1.77
C SER A 105 0.81 8.56 2.11
N TYR A 106 1.62 9.08 1.19
CA TYR A 106 2.15 10.44 1.22
C TYR A 106 1.75 11.16 -0.05
N GLU A 107 1.32 12.40 0.10
CA GLU A 107 0.97 13.30 -1.00
C GLU A 107 1.89 14.52 -1.06
N ASP A 108 1.96 15.15 -2.24
CA ASP A 108 2.86 16.29 -2.47
C ASP A 108 2.51 17.46 -1.55
N GLY A 109 3.49 17.86 -0.75
CA GLY A 109 3.33 18.96 0.21
C GLY A 109 2.62 18.57 1.52
N SER A 110 2.18 17.32 1.69
CA SER A 110 1.74 16.84 3.00
C SER A 110 2.94 16.68 3.95
N LYS A 111 2.72 17.02 5.23
CA LYS A 111 3.74 16.86 6.29
C LYS A 111 3.62 15.53 7.03
N GLU A 112 2.42 14.95 7.01
CA GLU A 112 2.08 13.71 7.71
C GLU A 112 1.45 12.74 6.70
N PRO A 113 1.80 11.45 6.77
CA PRO A 113 1.13 10.47 5.94
C PRO A 113 -0.32 10.27 6.40
N GLU A 114 -1.12 9.76 5.48
CA GLU A 114 -2.44 9.22 5.81
C GLU A 114 -2.32 7.74 6.17
N ASP A 115 -3.01 7.32 7.23
CA ASP A 115 -3.12 5.92 7.64
C ASP A 115 -4.37 5.33 7.01
N ALA A 116 -4.20 4.45 6.03
CA ALA A 116 -5.28 3.80 5.29
C ALA A 116 -6.26 3.08 6.23
N PHE A 117 -5.76 2.37 7.25
CA PHE A 117 -6.65 1.67 8.19
C PHE A 117 -7.45 2.64 9.05
N ALA A 118 -6.88 3.78 9.44
CA ALA A 118 -7.62 4.82 10.16
C ALA A 118 -8.72 5.42 9.26
N ARG A 119 -8.36 5.79 8.03
CA ARG A 119 -9.29 6.30 7.01
C ARG A 119 -10.44 5.32 6.75
N MET A 120 -10.14 4.04 6.54
CA MET A 120 -11.17 3.01 6.32
C MET A 120 -12.15 2.89 7.49
N ARG A 121 -11.65 2.94 8.73
CA ARG A 121 -12.51 2.91 9.93
C ARG A 121 -13.41 4.14 10.03
N GLU A 122 -12.91 5.31 9.64
CA GLU A 122 -13.70 6.55 9.58
C GLU A 122 -14.80 6.44 8.51
N ASN A 123 -14.45 5.98 7.31
CA ASN A 123 -15.42 5.73 6.23
C ASN A 123 -16.52 4.74 6.65
N ASP A 124 -16.15 3.69 7.37
CA ASP A 124 -17.11 2.71 7.90
C ASP A 124 -18.05 3.32 8.94
N ALA A 125 -17.50 4.14 9.85
CA ALA A 125 -18.28 4.84 10.87
C ALA A 125 -19.27 5.84 10.24
N ASP A 126 -18.89 6.45 9.13
CA ASP A 126 -19.71 7.38 8.35
C ASP A 126 -20.73 6.68 7.43
N GLY A 127 -20.72 5.35 7.37
CA GLY A 127 -21.68 4.55 6.62
C GLY A 127 -21.42 4.53 5.11
N TRP A 128 -20.18 4.74 4.68
CA TRP A 128 -19.80 4.55 3.28
C TRP A 128 -19.97 3.08 2.87
N ASN A 129 -20.61 2.84 1.73
CA ASN A 129 -20.81 1.49 1.23
C ASN A 129 -19.49 0.92 0.72
N LYS A 130 -19.00 -0.18 1.34
CA LYS A 130 -17.93 -0.99 0.76
C LYS A 130 -18.45 -1.70 -0.48
N HIS A 131 -17.92 -1.34 -1.64
CA HIS A 131 -18.02 -2.21 -2.81
C HIS A 131 -16.94 -3.28 -2.67
N ILE A 132 -17.31 -4.40 -2.07
CA ILE A 132 -16.48 -5.59 -2.04
C ILE A 132 -16.47 -6.14 -3.46
N LEU A 133 -15.32 -6.06 -4.14
CA LEU A 133 -15.11 -6.84 -5.36
C LEU A 133 -15.11 -8.32 -4.97
N ASP A 134 -15.61 -9.19 -5.86
CA ASP A 134 -15.45 -10.63 -5.67
C ASP A 134 -13.95 -10.90 -5.43
N ASP A 135 -13.60 -11.62 -4.36
CA ASP A 135 -12.22 -11.84 -3.94
C ASP A 135 -11.40 -12.46 -5.08
N GLU A 136 -10.66 -11.61 -5.81
CA GLU A 136 -9.91 -12.04 -6.98
C GLU A 136 -8.59 -12.74 -6.60
N PHE A 137 -8.19 -12.66 -5.32
CA PHE A 137 -6.90 -13.20 -4.88
C PHE A 137 -7.02 -14.65 -4.37
N PHE A 138 -8.16 -15.08 -3.80
CA PHE A 138 -8.28 -16.44 -3.23
C PHE A 138 -9.60 -17.21 -3.44
N PRO A 139 -9.57 -18.52 -3.78
CA PRO A 139 -8.52 -19.29 -4.45
C PRO A 139 -8.93 -19.68 -5.89
N LYS A 140 -7.97 -19.68 -6.81
CA LYS A 140 -7.96 -20.70 -7.87
C LYS A 140 -6.59 -21.36 -7.89
N ARG A 141 -6.59 -22.61 -7.41
CA ARG A 141 -5.52 -23.59 -7.66
C ARG A 141 -5.12 -23.62 -9.13
#